data_AF-A0A239A237-F1
#
_entry.id   AF-A0A239A237-F1
#
_cell.length_a   1.000
_cell.length_b   1.000
_cell.length_c   1.000
_cell.angle_alpha   90.00
_cell.angle_beta   90.00
_cell.angle_gamma   90.00
#
_symmetry.space_group_name_H-M   'P 1'
#
loop_
_entity.id
_entity.type
_entity.pdbx_description
1 polymer ?
#
loop_
_entity_poly.entity_id
_entity_poly.type
_entity_poly.pdbx_seq_one_letter_code
_entity_poly.pdbx_strand_id
1 'polypeptide(L)'
;MSTKKSTRNGTAAKLERAAVKRALAAFDVRSIVASPAPGFRHRLWSVEKQLADYSFEVGFIYSPQGVELARIKGTERGVQLTAAHKVLARGGIITHNHPDGSFISWVDVVQAHELDVAELRVVQGSNPAQVVSITRPKGGWKYEACVEYMQRQQSLIGAQFKGPDLPGLDPEANQVLQAEALRQANARLGELMPGFLRELGIPFTHTVLQEPTLEV
;
A
#
# COMPACT_ATOMS: atom_id res chain seq x y z
N MET A 1 -27.50 -26.33 -23.26
CA MET A 1 -27.02 -26.78 -21.94
C MET A 1 -26.48 -25.58 -21.19
N SER A 2 -27.09 -25.27 -20.04
CA SER A 2 -27.02 -23.99 -19.33
C SER A 2 -25.73 -23.82 -18.52
N THR A 3 -25.17 -22.62 -18.59
CA THR A 3 -23.97 -22.12 -17.90
C THR A 3 -24.14 -22.05 -16.38
N LYS A 4 -23.73 -23.11 -15.66
CA LYS A 4 -23.68 -23.17 -14.18
C LYS A 4 -22.31 -22.79 -13.55
N LYS A 5 -21.44 -22.06 -14.28
CA LYS A 5 -20.08 -21.72 -13.79
C LYS A 5 -19.98 -20.40 -13.01
N SER A 6 -20.98 -19.53 -13.05
CA SER A 6 -20.90 -18.17 -12.46
C SER A 6 -21.06 -18.13 -10.92
N THR A 7 -21.81 -19.06 -10.31
CA THR A 7 -22.14 -18.98 -8.87
C THR A 7 -21.04 -19.47 -7.92
N ARG A 8 -20.11 -20.33 -8.36
CA ARG A 8 -19.05 -20.86 -7.48
C ARG A 8 -17.98 -19.83 -7.14
N ASN A 9 -17.63 -18.96 -8.09
CA ASN A 9 -16.61 -17.92 -7.88
C ASN A 9 -17.13 -16.80 -6.95
N GLY A 10 -18.41 -16.45 -7.05
CA GLY A 10 -19.02 -15.46 -6.15
C GLY A 10 -19.06 -15.91 -4.69
N THR A 11 -19.31 -17.19 -4.44
CA THR A 11 -19.35 -17.76 -3.07
C THR A 11 -17.97 -17.78 -2.43
N ALA A 12 -16.93 -18.19 -3.16
CA ALA A 12 -15.55 -18.20 -2.63
C ALA A 12 -15.06 -16.79 -2.27
N ALA A 13 -15.21 -15.82 -3.18
CA ALA A 13 -14.83 -14.43 -2.93
C ALA A 13 -15.63 -13.80 -1.77
N LYS A 14 -16.91 -14.18 -1.62
CA LYS A 14 -17.74 -13.72 -0.50
C LYS A 14 -17.28 -14.29 0.84
N LEU A 15 -16.90 -15.56 0.87
CA LEU A 15 -16.37 -16.22 2.06
C LEU A 15 -15.02 -15.65 2.47
N GLU A 16 -14.14 -15.39 1.51
CA GLU A 16 -12.84 -14.77 1.72
C GLU A 16 -12.99 -13.36 2.31
N ARG A 17 -13.82 -12.50 1.71
CA ARG A 17 -14.14 -11.17 2.28
C ARG A 17 -14.74 -11.27 3.68
N ALA A 18 -15.62 -12.22 3.94
CA ALA A 18 -16.19 -12.41 5.28
C ALA A 18 -15.14 -12.91 6.30
N ALA A 19 -14.13 -13.67 5.86
CA ALA A 19 -13.00 -14.07 6.70
C ALA A 19 -12.08 -12.86 7.00
N VAL A 20 -11.73 -12.05 5.99
CA VAL A 20 -10.94 -10.82 6.18
C VAL A 20 -11.64 -9.87 7.14
N LYS A 21 -12.94 -9.61 6.97
CA LYS A 21 -13.72 -8.76 7.91
C LYS A 21 -13.68 -9.27 9.35
N ARG A 22 -13.78 -10.59 9.55
CA ARG A 22 -13.71 -11.21 10.88
C ARG A 22 -12.32 -11.08 11.49
N ALA A 23 -11.27 -11.33 10.71
CA ALA A 23 -9.89 -11.16 11.13
C ALA A 23 -9.63 -9.69 11.50
N LEU A 24 -10.04 -8.74 10.65
CA LEU A 24 -9.91 -7.31 10.91
C LEU A 24 -10.66 -6.89 12.17
N ALA A 25 -11.88 -7.38 12.40
CA ALA A 25 -12.65 -7.05 13.60
C ALA A 25 -11.94 -7.51 14.89
N ALA A 26 -11.36 -8.72 14.88
CA ALA A 26 -10.65 -9.30 16.02
C ALA A 26 -9.21 -8.75 16.21
N PHE A 27 -8.64 -8.12 15.18
CA PHE A 27 -7.25 -7.68 15.21
C PHE A 27 -6.99 -6.52 16.17
N ASP A 28 -5.95 -6.67 16.99
CA ASP A 28 -5.38 -5.63 17.84
C ASP A 28 -3.95 -5.33 17.36
N VAL A 29 -3.68 -4.09 16.96
CA VAL A 29 -2.36 -3.67 16.47
C VAL A 29 -1.24 -3.82 17.51
N ARG A 30 -1.58 -4.00 18.79
CA ARG A 30 -0.63 -4.30 19.86
C ARG A 30 -0.11 -5.75 19.81
N SER A 31 -0.74 -6.65 19.04
CA SER A 31 -0.27 -8.02 18.86
C SER A 31 1.03 -8.10 18.04
N ILE A 32 1.36 -7.05 17.29
CA ILE A 32 2.63 -6.96 16.57
C ILE A 32 3.71 -6.54 17.54
N VAL A 33 4.70 -7.39 17.77
CA VAL A 33 5.75 -7.16 18.77
C VAL A 33 7.08 -6.97 18.06
N ALA A 34 7.65 -5.77 18.14
CA ALA A 34 8.99 -5.53 17.64
C ALA A 34 10.03 -6.31 18.46
N SER A 35 11.07 -6.80 17.79
CA SER A 35 12.24 -7.39 18.44
C SER A 35 12.81 -6.44 19.51
N PRO A 36 13.32 -6.96 20.64
CA PRO A 36 13.97 -6.12 21.66
C PRO A 36 15.37 -5.63 21.25
N ALA A 37 15.83 -5.93 20.02
CA ALA A 37 17.15 -5.56 19.55
C ALA A 37 17.41 -4.03 19.59
N PRO A 38 18.64 -3.59 19.90
CA PRO A 38 18.97 -2.17 20.00
C PRO A 38 18.93 -1.44 18.65
N GLY A 39 19.19 -2.14 17.54
CA GLY A 39 19.20 -1.57 16.20
C GLY A 39 17.80 -1.34 15.64
N PHE A 40 17.50 -0.10 15.24
CA PHE A 40 16.21 0.25 14.61
C PHE A 40 15.88 -0.64 13.41
N ARG A 41 16.84 -0.89 12.51
CA ARG A 41 16.59 -1.70 11.31
C ARG A 41 16.19 -3.14 11.64
N HIS A 42 16.73 -3.73 12.71
CA HIS A 42 16.32 -5.06 13.16
C HIS A 42 14.91 -5.06 13.77
N ARG A 43 14.57 -4.03 14.57
CA ARG A 43 13.21 -3.85 15.09
C ARG A 43 12.20 -3.66 13.96
N LEU A 44 12.51 -2.77 13.02
CA LEU A 44 11.68 -2.51 11.85
C LEU A 44 11.47 -3.78 11.02
N TRP A 45 12.54 -4.51 10.71
CA TRP A 45 12.46 -5.78 10.01
C TRP A 45 11.52 -6.78 10.71
N SER A 46 11.61 -6.91 12.04
CA SER A 46 10.75 -7.83 12.79
C SER A 46 9.27 -7.45 12.72
N VAL A 47 8.97 -6.15 12.66
CA VAL A 47 7.61 -5.63 12.42
C VAL A 47 7.18 -5.93 10.99
N GLU A 48 8.02 -5.62 10.01
CA GLU A 48 7.75 -5.85 8.58
C GLU A 48 7.51 -7.33 8.28
N LYS A 49 8.22 -8.24 8.96
CA LYS A 49 8.00 -9.69 8.84
C LYS A 49 6.61 -10.09 9.29
N GLN A 50 6.12 -9.53 10.40
CA GLN A 50 4.76 -9.76 10.87
C GLN A 50 3.72 -9.09 9.96
N LEU A 51 4.02 -7.90 9.43
CA LEU A 51 3.13 -7.17 8.52
C LEU A 51 2.82 -7.98 7.25
N ALA A 52 3.77 -8.77 6.76
CA ALA A 52 3.60 -9.62 5.58
C ALA A 52 2.48 -10.67 5.71
N ASP A 53 2.12 -11.07 6.95
CA ASP A 53 1.16 -12.15 7.20
C ASP A 53 -0.30 -11.67 7.26
N TYR A 54 -0.55 -10.36 7.23
CA TYR A 54 -1.90 -9.81 7.36
C TYR A 54 -2.60 -9.62 6.01
N SER A 55 -3.86 -10.05 5.95
CA SER A 55 -4.75 -9.90 4.77
C SER A 55 -5.46 -8.55 4.68
N PHE A 56 -5.05 -7.59 5.51
CA PHE A 56 -5.53 -6.21 5.54
C PHE A 56 -4.35 -5.30 5.87
N GLU A 57 -4.48 -4.00 5.60
CA GLU A 57 -3.38 -3.08 5.81
C GLU A 57 -3.21 -2.67 7.28
N VAL A 58 -1.95 -2.60 7.70
CA VAL A 58 -1.51 -2.12 9.01
C VAL A 58 -0.29 -1.24 8.79
N GLY A 59 -0.25 -0.10 9.46
CA GLY A 59 0.82 0.89 9.31
C GLY A 59 1.52 1.21 10.63
N PHE A 60 2.78 1.61 10.55
CA PHE A 60 3.59 2.09 11.66
C PHE A 60 4.27 3.40 11.27
N ILE A 61 4.34 4.33 12.22
CA ILE A 61 5.06 5.58 12.10
C ILE A 61 6.22 5.57 13.09
N TYR A 62 7.41 5.93 12.61
CA TYR A 62 8.60 6.11 13.41
C TYR A 62 9.15 7.52 13.25
N SER A 63 9.84 8.00 14.29
CA SER A 63 10.65 9.20 14.20
C SER A 63 11.83 9.02 13.24
N PRO A 64 12.52 10.10 12.83
CA PRO A 64 13.74 9.98 12.02
C PRO A 64 14.84 9.14 12.70
N GLN A 65 14.82 9.04 14.03
CA GLN A 65 15.76 8.25 14.83
C GLN A 65 15.31 6.79 15.03
N GLY A 66 14.15 6.40 14.50
CA GLY A 66 13.65 5.03 14.59
C GLY A 66 12.93 4.71 15.91
N VAL A 67 12.39 5.71 16.59
CA VAL A 67 11.48 5.54 17.74
C VAL A 67 10.07 5.36 17.21
N GLU A 68 9.34 4.33 17.66
CA GLU A 68 7.94 4.13 17.28
C GLU A 68 7.07 5.27 17.85
N LEU A 69 6.30 5.93 17.00
CA LEU A 69 5.44 7.06 17.37
C LEU A 69 3.95 6.69 17.33
N ALA A 70 3.55 5.84 16.39
CA ALA A 70 2.18 5.40 16.26
C ALA A 70 2.07 4.07 15.52
N ARG A 71 0.99 3.34 15.83
CA ARG A 71 0.54 2.15 15.11
C ARG A 71 -0.86 2.40 14.57
N ILE A 72 -1.12 1.93 13.36
CA ILE A 72 -2.33 2.26 12.63
C ILE A 72 -2.97 0.96 12.16
N LYS A 73 -4.16 0.67 12.70
CA LYS A 73 -5.03 -0.36 12.15
C LYS A 73 -5.70 0.22 10.90
N GLY A 74 -5.33 -0.30 9.73
CA GLY A 74 -5.93 0.08 8.48
C GLY A 74 -7.23 -0.67 8.20
N THR A 75 -7.51 -0.81 6.91
CA THR A 75 -8.68 -1.50 6.37
C THR A 75 -8.25 -2.55 5.34
N GLU A 76 -9.20 -3.21 4.70
CA GLU A 76 -8.94 -4.08 3.54
C GLU A 76 -8.35 -3.34 2.33
N ARG A 77 -8.31 -2.00 2.35
CA ARG A 77 -8.01 -1.15 1.18
C ARG A 77 -6.98 -0.07 1.41
N GLY A 78 -6.44 0.05 2.63
CA GLY A 78 -5.67 1.24 2.96
C GLY A 78 -5.45 1.46 4.45
N VAL A 79 -4.28 2.00 4.78
CA VAL A 79 -4.01 2.79 5.98
C VAL A 79 -4.51 4.22 5.78
N GLN A 80 -5.37 4.70 6.68
CA GLN A 80 -5.82 6.10 6.69
C GLN A 80 -5.21 6.85 7.87
N LEU A 81 -4.45 7.90 7.58
CA LEU A 81 -3.81 8.73 8.60
C LEU A 81 -4.77 9.80 9.11
N THR A 82 -4.98 9.84 10.43
CA THR A 82 -5.65 10.94 11.12
C THR A 82 -4.78 12.20 11.09
N ALA A 83 -5.35 13.37 11.39
CA ALA A 83 -4.57 14.60 11.50
C ALA A 83 -3.40 14.46 12.50
N ALA A 84 -3.61 13.79 13.63
CA ALA A 84 -2.56 13.51 14.60
C ALA A 84 -1.45 12.62 14.03
N HIS A 85 -1.82 11.56 13.29
CA HIS A 85 -0.83 10.71 12.62
C HIS A 85 0.00 11.49 11.60
N LYS A 86 -0.63 12.37 10.81
CA LYS A 86 0.07 13.21 9.83
C LYS A 86 1.10 14.14 10.49
N VAL A 87 0.79 14.68 11.67
CA VAL A 87 1.74 15.48 12.45
C VAL A 87 2.91 14.62 12.91
N LEU A 88 2.66 13.44 13.47
CA LEU A 88 3.70 12.52 13.95
C LEU A 88 4.61 11.99 12.83
N ALA A 89 4.04 11.76 11.65
CA ALA A 89 4.76 11.21 10.51
C ALA A 89 5.73 12.20 9.85
N ARG A 90 5.62 13.49 10.14
CA ARG A 90 6.37 14.51 9.40
C ARG A 90 7.88 14.34 9.57
N GLY A 91 8.61 14.21 8.46
CA GLY A 91 10.07 13.94 8.48
C GLY A 91 10.45 12.53 8.93
N GLY A 92 9.50 11.70 9.35
CA GLY A 92 9.73 10.40 9.95
C GLY A 92 9.84 9.27 8.92
N ILE A 93 9.62 8.05 9.40
CA ILE A 93 9.60 6.83 8.59
C ILE A 93 8.22 6.19 8.72
N ILE A 94 7.60 5.84 7.59
CA ILE A 94 6.34 5.08 7.56
C ILE A 94 6.62 3.70 6.98
N THR A 95 6.04 2.66 7.57
CA THR A 95 5.96 1.33 6.95
C THR A 95 4.53 0.80 7.04
N HIS A 96 4.04 0.17 5.97
CA HIS A 96 2.77 -0.54 5.95
C HIS A 96 2.83 -1.73 4.99
N ASN A 97 1.86 -2.64 5.05
CA ASN A 97 1.77 -3.74 4.09
C ASN A 97 0.75 -3.47 2.98
N HIS A 98 1.02 -4.04 1.80
CA HIS A 98 0.06 -4.25 0.72
C HIS A 98 -0.24 -5.75 0.62
N PRO A 99 -1.37 -6.22 1.20
CA PRO A 99 -1.73 -7.64 1.21
C PRO A 99 -1.89 -8.27 -0.18
N ASP A 100 -2.25 -7.45 -1.17
CA ASP A 100 -2.40 -7.89 -2.57
C ASP A 100 -1.05 -8.03 -3.31
N GLY A 101 0.06 -7.73 -2.64
CA GLY A 101 1.41 -7.78 -3.21
C GLY A 101 1.70 -6.63 -4.17
N SER A 102 0.84 -5.62 -4.26
CA SER A 102 1.05 -4.47 -5.13
C SER A 102 2.33 -3.69 -4.75
N PHE A 103 2.88 -2.96 -5.71
CA PHE A 103 4.01 -2.06 -5.49
C PHE A 103 3.55 -0.81 -4.70
N ILE A 104 4.46 0.11 -4.40
CA ILE A 104 4.12 1.46 -3.90
C ILE A 104 3.09 2.08 -4.83
N SER A 105 1.96 2.51 -4.27
CA SER A 105 0.91 3.19 -5.01
C SER A 105 1.24 4.66 -5.21
N TRP A 106 0.54 5.30 -6.14
CA TRP A 106 0.58 6.76 -6.24
C TRP A 106 0.23 7.46 -4.90
N VAL A 107 -0.77 6.96 -4.19
CA VAL A 107 -1.26 7.58 -2.95
C VAL A 107 -0.16 7.58 -1.90
N ASP A 108 0.65 6.53 -1.87
CA ASP A 108 1.82 6.44 -1.01
C ASP A 108 2.86 7.53 -1.36
N VAL A 109 3.14 7.75 -2.65
CA VAL A 109 4.10 8.79 -3.08
C VAL A 109 3.61 10.18 -2.71
N VAL A 110 2.32 10.47 -2.89
CA VAL A 110 1.72 11.75 -2.43
C VAL A 110 1.82 11.89 -0.94
N GLN A 111 1.47 10.83 -0.20
CA GLN A 111 1.50 10.89 1.24
C GLN A 111 2.93 11.10 1.75
N ALA A 112 3.92 10.42 1.16
CA ALA A 112 5.33 10.63 1.44
C ALA A 112 5.72 12.10 1.21
N HIS A 113 5.23 12.70 0.13
CA HIS A 113 5.42 14.12 -0.16
C HIS A 113 4.75 15.03 0.86
N GLU A 114 3.44 14.91 1.07
CA GLU A 114 2.64 15.80 1.94
C GLU A 114 3.18 15.84 3.37
N LEU A 115 3.69 14.70 3.82
CA LEU A 115 4.27 14.52 5.14
C LEU A 115 5.78 14.77 5.16
N ASP A 116 6.41 15.02 4.02
CA ASP A 116 7.85 15.18 3.90
C ASP A 116 8.62 14.06 4.62
N VAL A 117 8.17 12.80 4.49
CA VAL A 117 8.78 11.66 5.21
C VAL A 117 10.22 11.47 4.75
N ALA A 118 11.09 11.01 5.64
CA ALA A 118 12.45 10.59 5.29
C ALA A 118 12.43 9.29 4.47
N GLU A 119 11.51 8.37 4.81
CA GLU A 119 11.38 7.07 4.16
C GLU A 119 9.93 6.57 4.24
N LEU A 120 9.40 6.04 3.13
CA LEU A 120 8.15 5.28 3.12
C LEU A 120 8.45 3.86 2.62
N ARG A 121 7.93 2.87 3.34
CA ARG A 121 8.21 1.46 3.12
C ARG A 121 6.90 0.70 2.95
N VAL A 122 6.86 -0.18 1.95
CA VAL A 122 5.71 -1.04 1.67
C VAL A 122 6.17 -2.49 1.70
N VAL A 123 5.59 -3.26 2.62
CA VAL A 123 5.72 -4.71 2.70
C VAL A 123 4.73 -5.34 1.73
N GLN A 124 5.23 -5.93 0.65
CA GLN A 124 4.43 -6.65 -0.32
C GLN A 124 4.12 -8.04 0.22
N GLY A 125 2.84 -8.42 0.24
CA GLY A 125 2.36 -9.77 0.57
C GLY A 125 2.71 -10.83 -0.47
N SER A 126 3.93 -10.79 -1.03
CA SER A 126 4.49 -11.78 -1.94
C SER A 126 5.15 -12.93 -1.17
N ASN A 127 5.48 -14.03 -1.86
CA ASN A 127 6.26 -15.13 -1.28
C ASN A 127 7.52 -15.40 -2.14
N PRO A 128 8.74 -15.11 -1.66
CA PRO A 128 9.03 -14.49 -0.36
C PRO A 128 8.56 -13.04 -0.29
N ALA A 129 8.19 -12.57 0.91
CA ALA A 129 7.77 -11.19 1.13
C ALA A 129 8.90 -10.22 0.77
N GLN A 130 8.53 -9.05 0.26
CA GLN A 130 9.47 -8.04 -0.21
C GLN A 130 9.12 -6.69 0.39
N VAL A 131 10.13 -5.86 0.64
CA VAL A 131 9.95 -4.46 1.04
C VAL A 131 10.41 -3.57 -0.09
N VAL A 132 9.50 -2.72 -0.55
CA VAL A 132 9.83 -1.58 -1.39
C VAL A 132 10.01 -0.38 -0.48
N SER A 133 11.11 0.35 -0.62
CA SER A 133 11.32 1.61 0.12
C SER A 133 11.54 2.74 -0.87
N ILE A 134 10.91 3.89 -0.62
CA ILE A 134 11.25 5.18 -1.23
C ILE A 134 11.85 6.09 -0.16
N THR A 135 12.89 6.83 -0.52
CA THR A 135 13.54 7.78 0.39
C THR A 135 13.38 9.20 -0.12
N ARG A 136 13.41 10.16 0.80
CA ARG A 136 13.38 11.58 0.47
C ARG A 136 14.52 11.92 -0.51
N PRO A 137 14.23 12.48 -1.69
CA PRO A 137 15.27 12.90 -2.61
C PRO A 137 16.15 14.01 -2.00
N LYS A 138 17.42 14.11 -2.40
CA LYS A 138 18.34 15.15 -1.91
C LYS A 138 17.80 16.58 -2.11
N GLY A 139 17.05 16.81 -3.19
CA GLY A 139 16.40 18.08 -3.49
C GLY A 139 15.02 18.27 -2.84
N GLY A 140 14.62 17.38 -1.93
CA GLY A 140 13.27 17.32 -1.39
C GLY A 140 12.30 16.61 -2.32
N TRP A 141 11.07 16.43 -1.85
CA TRP A 141 10.01 15.87 -2.67
C TRP A 141 9.54 16.90 -3.73
N LYS A 142 9.20 16.43 -4.94
CA LYS A 142 8.78 17.28 -6.07
C LYS A 142 7.26 17.25 -6.25
N TYR A 143 6.51 17.99 -5.42
CA TYR A 143 5.04 17.88 -5.35
C TYR A 143 4.37 18.12 -6.68
N GLU A 144 4.74 19.23 -7.31
CA GLU A 144 4.07 19.72 -8.49
C GLU A 144 4.25 18.72 -9.64
N ALA A 145 5.48 18.28 -9.89
CA ALA A 145 5.78 17.24 -10.87
C ALA A 145 5.05 15.91 -10.57
N CYS A 146 4.92 15.57 -9.29
CA CYS A 146 4.15 14.42 -8.84
C CYS A 146 2.68 14.56 -9.25
N VAL A 147 2.04 15.68 -8.87
CA VAL A 147 0.62 15.97 -9.14
C VAL A 147 0.35 16.07 -10.64
N GLU A 148 1.21 16.76 -11.40
CA GLU A 148 1.09 16.90 -12.85
C GLU A 148 1.13 15.55 -13.58
N TYR A 149 2.10 14.70 -13.22
CA TYR A 149 2.15 13.34 -13.76
C TYR A 149 0.86 12.60 -13.47
N MET A 150 0.32 12.76 -12.26
CA MET A 150 -0.84 11.99 -11.89
C MET A 150 -2.13 12.46 -12.57
N GLN A 151 -2.32 13.78 -12.69
CA GLN A 151 -3.41 14.33 -13.49
C GLN A 151 -3.34 13.83 -14.93
N ARG A 152 -2.13 13.72 -15.50
CA ARG A 152 -1.91 13.16 -16.83
C ARG A 152 -2.28 11.68 -16.91
N GLN A 153 -1.84 10.86 -15.96
CA GLN A 153 -2.17 9.43 -15.96
C GLN A 153 -3.66 9.19 -15.71
N GLN A 154 -4.28 9.91 -14.78
CA GLN A 154 -5.74 9.87 -14.57
C GLN A 154 -6.50 10.25 -15.83
N SER A 155 -6.03 11.24 -16.60
CA SER A 155 -6.64 11.60 -17.87
C SER A 155 -6.51 10.50 -18.93
N LEU A 156 -5.32 9.90 -19.06
CA LEU A 156 -5.07 8.81 -20.03
C LEU A 156 -5.86 7.55 -19.69
N ILE A 157 -5.85 7.15 -18.42
CA ILE A 157 -6.58 5.99 -17.92
C ILE A 157 -8.07 6.24 -17.95
N GLY A 158 -8.54 7.43 -17.57
CA GLY A 158 -9.94 7.80 -17.66
C GLY A 158 -10.47 7.78 -19.09
N ALA A 159 -9.63 8.08 -20.08
CA ALA A 159 -9.97 7.93 -21.49
C ALA A 159 -9.99 6.46 -21.95
N GLN A 160 -9.11 5.62 -21.40
CA GLN A 160 -8.94 4.21 -21.80
C GLN A 160 -9.91 3.25 -21.07
N PHE A 161 -10.26 3.54 -19.82
CA PHE A 161 -11.05 2.71 -18.91
C PHE A 161 -12.37 3.36 -18.51
N LYS A 162 -12.81 4.40 -19.23
CA LYS A 162 -14.21 4.83 -19.16
C LYS A 162 -15.07 3.61 -19.47
N GLY A 163 -15.64 3.00 -18.44
CA GLY A 163 -16.63 1.94 -18.61
C GLY A 163 -17.71 2.46 -19.56
N PRO A 164 -18.24 1.62 -20.45
CA PRO A 164 -19.29 2.08 -21.34
C PRO A 164 -20.44 2.58 -20.47
N ASP A 165 -20.85 3.83 -20.70
CA ASP A 165 -22.06 4.38 -20.08
C ASP A 165 -23.23 3.68 -20.78
N LEU A 166 -23.58 2.48 -20.30
CA LEU A 166 -24.60 1.63 -20.89
C LEU A 166 -25.96 2.07 -20.32
N PRO A 167 -26.76 2.85 -21.07
CA PRO A 167 -28.07 3.25 -20.59
C PRO A 167 -28.92 1.99 -20.36
N GLY A 168 -29.48 1.86 -19.15
CA GLY A 168 -30.32 0.71 -18.75
C GLY A 168 -29.61 -0.42 -18.01
N LEU A 169 -28.32 -0.29 -17.68
CA LEU A 169 -27.66 -1.23 -16.75
C LEU A 169 -28.15 -1.00 -15.32
N ASP A 170 -28.30 -2.08 -14.55
CA ASP A 170 -28.63 -1.95 -13.13
C ASP A 170 -27.48 -1.28 -12.35
N PRO A 171 -27.77 -0.52 -11.27
CA PRO A 171 -26.74 0.21 -10.52
C PRO A 171 -25.64 -0.66 -9.90
N GLU A 172 -25.96 -1.91 -9.52
CA GLU A 172 -25.01 -2.82 -8.87
C GLU A 172 -24.01 -3.38 -9.89
N ALA A 173 -24.48 -3.80 -11.06
CA ALA A 173 -23.64 -4.22 -12.18
C ALA A 173 -22.75 -3.08 -12.68
N ASN A 174 -23.28 -1.84 -12.73
CA ASN A 174 -22.48 -0.68 -13.08
C ASN A 174 -21.37 -0.43 -12.04
N GLN A 175 -21.68 -0.55 -10.74
CA GLN A 175 -20.70 -0.40 -9.68
C GLN A 175 -19.60 -1.47 -9.74
N VAL A 176 -19.93 -2.71 -10.10
CA VAL A 176 -18.95 -3.79 -10.28
C VAL A 176 -18.03 -3.52 -11.47
N LEU A 177 -18.57 -3.05 -12.61
CA LEU A 177 -17.78 -2.70 -13.79
C LEU A 177 -16.83 -1.53 -13.53
N GLN A 178 -17.30 -0.49 -12.85
CA GLN A 178 -16.47 0.64 -12.44
C GLN A 178 -15.37 0.22 -11.47
N ALA A 179 -15.67 -0.67 -10.51
CA ALA A 179 -14.68 -1.20 -9.58
C ALA A 179 -13.61 -2.05 -10.29
N GLU A 180 -13.98 -2.82 -11.31
CA GLU A 180 -13.03 -3.61 -12.12
C GLU A 180 -12.16 -2.72 -13.00
N ALA A 181 -12.74 -1.72 -13.67
CA ALA A 181 -11.99 -0.73 -14.45
C ALA A 181 -10.97 0.01 -13.57
N LEU A 182 -11.37 0.40 -12.35
CA LEU A 182 -10.47 1.02 -11.37
C LEU A 182 -9.36 0.07 -10.91
N ARG A 183 -9.66 -1.24 -10.72
CA ARG A 183 -8.64 -2.24 -10.40
C ARG A 183 -7.61 -2.37 -11.51
N GLN A 184 -8.04 -2.48 -12.76
CA GLN A 184 -7.15 -2.61 -13.92
C GLN A 184 -6.30 -1.35 -14.14
N ALA A 185 -6.91 -0.17 -13.96
CA ALA A 185 -6.22 1.11 -13.94
C ALA A 185 -5.11 1.15 -12.87
N ASN A 186 -5.43 0.77 -11.62
CA ASN A 186 -4.47 0.76 -10.52
C ASN A 186 -3.35 -0.26 -10.73
N ALA A 187 -3.67 -1.44 -11.26
CA ALA A 187 -2.67 -2.45 -11.63
C ALA A 187 -1.69 -1.90 -12.68
N ARG A 188 -2.21 -1.25 -13.73
CA ARG A 188 -1.39 -0.64 -14.78
C ARG A 188 -0.53 0.51 -14.26
N LEU A 189 -1.07 1.34 -13.36
CA LEU A 189 -0.28 2.37 -12.67
C LEU A 189 0.85 1.75 -11.86
N GLY A 190 0.56 0.67 -11.12
CA GLY A 190 1.56 -0.10 -10.37
C GLY A 190 2.76 -0.53 -11.22
N GLU A 191 2.52 -1.02 -12.44
CA GLU A 191 3.57 -1.41 -13.39
C GLU A 191 4.45 -0.22 -13.84
N LEU A 192 3.87 0.98 -13.95
CA LEU A 192 4.57 2.18 -14.39
C LEU A 192 5.34 2.86 -13.24
N MET A 193 5.04 2.53 -11.98
CA MET A 193 5.59 3.24 -10.83
C MET A 193 7.12 3.27 -10.76
N PRO A 194 7.86 2.18 -11.01
CA PRO A 194 9.32 2.25 -11.02
C PRO A 194 9.87 3.25 -12.04
N GLY A 195 9.22 3.39 -13.21
CA GLY A 195 9.61 4.37 -14.23
C GLY A 195 9.36 5.81 -13.76
N PHE A 196 8.19 6.04 -13.17
CA PHE A 196 7.84 7.34 -12.60
C PHE A 196 8.78 7.77 -11.46
N LEU A 197 9.09 6.86 -10.52
CA LEU A 197 10.02 7.15 -9.44
C LEU A 197 11.39 7.58 -9.99
N ARG A 198 11.88 6.92 -11.05
CA ARG A 198 13.11 7.31 -11.75
C ARG A 198 13.01 8.70 -12.40
N GLU A 199 11.90 8.99 -13.08
CA GLU A 199 11.68 10.29 -13.74
C GLU A 199 11.67 11.44 -12.73
N LEU A 200 11.04 11.23 -11.56
CA LEU A 200 11.07 12.22 -10.48
C LEU A 200 12.42 12.29 -9.75
N GLY A 201 13.32 11.33 -9.97
CA GLY A 201 14.56 11.20 -9.22
C GLY A 201 14.33 10.79 -7.76
N ILE A 202 13.25 10.05 -7.49
CA ILE A 202 12.95 9.46 -6.19
C ILE A 202 13.73 8.15 -6.06
N PRO A 203 14.70 8.07 -5.14
CA PRO A 203 15.44 6.83 -4.92
C PRO A 203 14.51 5.78 -4.32
N PHE A 204 14.56 4.56 -4.86
CA PHE A 204 13.84 3.44 -4.31
C PHE A 204 14.71 2.18 -4.28
N THR A 205 14.42 1.31 -3.33
CA THR A 205 15.05 0.00 -3.20
C THR A 205 14.00 -1.09 -3.13
N HIS A 206 14.44 -2.29 -3.48
CA HIS A 206 13.65 -3.50 -3.37
C HIS A 206 14.46 -4.53 -2.60
N THR A 207 13.92 -5.04 -1.50
CA THR A 207 14.65 -5.92 -0.60
C THR A 207 13.78 -7.11 -0.28
N VAL A 208 14.27 -8.32 -0.55
CA VAL A 208 13.60 -9.53 -0.08
C VAL A 208 13.68 -9.55 1.43
N LEU A 209 12.55 -9.76 2.10
CA LEU A 209 12.45 -9.80 3.54
C LEU A 209 13.00 -11.13 4.06
N GLN A 210 14.33 -11.26 4.02
CA GLN A 210 15.07 -12.35 4.62
C GLN A 210 15.58 -11.94 5.99
N GLU A 211 15.92 -12.92 6.84
CA GLU A 211 16.57 -12.62 8.11
C GLU A 211 17.84 -11.80 7.85
N PRO A 212 18.00 -10.64 8.51
CA PRO A 212 19.22 -9.87 8.38
C PRO A 212 20.38 -10.74 8.88
N THR A 213 21.42 -10.86 8.07
CA THR A 213 22.68 -11.45 8.51
C THR A 213 23.18 -10.63 9.69
N LEU A 214 23.30 -11.24 10.86
CA LEU A 214 23.93 -10.60 12.01
C LEU A 214 25.39 -10.36 11.63
N GLU A 215 25.76 -9.10 11.37
CA GLU A 215 27.16 -8.71 11.37
C GLU A 215 27.66 -8.84 12.82
N VAL A 216 28.53 -9.82 13.05
CA VAL A 216 29.19 -10.12 14.33
C VAL A 216 30.41 -9.22 14.50
#